data_AF-A0A6J6DW30-F1
#
_entry.id   AF-A0A6J6DW30-F1
#
_cell.length_a   1.000
_cell.length_b   1.000
_cell.length_c   1.000
_cell.angle_alpha   90.00
_cell.angle_beta   90.00
_cell.angle_gamma   90.00
#
_symmetry.space_group_name_H-M   'P 1'
#
loop_
_entity.id
_entity.type
_entity.pdbx_description
1 polymer ?
#
loop_
_entity_poly.entity_id
_entity_poly.type
_entity_poly.pdbx_seq_one_letter_code
_entity_poly.pdbx_strand_id
1 'polypeptide(L)'
;MRRRKHPLSGAVYDVREDGLVEVHLDGKVGLFTHEGDHVSGEVHHADPHLCLWLAGPQVPAHVARNPKDLPSIARQKASSGAAR
;
A
#
# COMPACT_ATOMS: atom_id res chain seq x y z
N MET A 1 6.80 10.54 -1.59
CA MET A 1 5.56 10.31 -2.37
C MET A 1 5.78 9.23 -3.41
N ARG A 2 4.99 8.16 -3.36
CA ARG A 2 5.02 7.04 -4.33
C ARG A 2 3.89 7.25 -5.34
N ARG A 3 4.17 8.02 -6.40
CA ARG A 3 3.18 8.35 -7.43
C ARG A 3 3.28 7.42 -8.64
N ARG A 4 2.16 6.86 -9.11
CA ARG A 4 2.08 5.99 -10.30
C ARG A 4 0.83 6.26 -11.12
N LYS A 5 0.95 6.16 -12.45
CA LYS A 5 -0.19 6.24 -13.37
C LYS A 5 -0.65 4.83 -13.72
N HIS A 6 -1.95 4.58 -13.59
CA HIS A 6 -2.57 3.32 -13.97
C HIS A 6 -2.56 3.17 -15.50
N PRO A 7 -2.06 2.07 -16.07
CA PRO A 7 -1.85 1.94 -17.50
C PRO A 7 -3.15 1.86 -18.32
N LEU A 8 -4.23 1.28 -17.76
CA LEU A 8 -5.52 1.15 -18.46
C LEU A 8 -6.42 2.37 -18.28
N SER A 9 -6.76 2.73 -17.03
CA SER A 9 -7.67 3.84 -16.73
C SER A 9 -7.03 5.23 -16.87
N GLY A 10 -5.70 5.33 -16.88
CA GLY A 10 -5.00 6.62 -16.88
C GLY A 10 -5.05 7.38 -15.55
N ALA A 11 -5.77 6.87 -14.54
CA ALA A 11 -5.85 7.44 -13.21
C ALA A 11 -4.46 7.51 -12.55
N VAL A 12 -4.24 8.52 -11.71
CA VAL A 12 -2.96 8.76 -11.06
C VAL A 12 -3.10 8.56 -9.56
N TYR A 13 -2.29 7.66 -9.02
CA TYR A 13 -2.30 7.22 -7.62
C TYR A 13 -1.11 7.83 -6.91
N ASP A 14 -1.31 8.40 -5.73
CA ASP A 14 -0.25 8.87 -4.85
C ASP A 14 -0.48 8.41 -3.41
N VAL A 15 0.58 7.94 -2.76
CA VAL A 15 0.52 7.46 -1.37
C VAL A 15 0.84 8.60 -0.44
N ARG A 16 -0.11 8.91 0.44
CA ARG A 16 0.00 9.91 1.49
C ARG A 16 0.81 9.39 2.68
N GLU A 17 1.17 10.31 3.56
CA GLU A 17 1.93 9.98 4.78
C GLU A 17 1.11 9.18 5.80
N ASP A 18 -0.21 9.31 5.77
CA ASP A 18 -1.17 8.55 6.60
C ASP A 18 -1.44 7.12 6.09
N GLY A 19 -0.81 6.73 4.96
CA GLY A 19 -0.99 5.42 4.35
C GLY A 19 -2.22 5.30 3.44
N LEU A 20 -2.99 6.38 3.25
CA LEU A 20 -4.08 6.41 2.29
C LEU A 20 -3.57 6.69 0.86
N VAL A 21 -4.37 6.27 -0.11
CA VAL A 21 -4.08 6.41 -1.54
C VAL A 21 -4.99 7.46 -2.13
N GLU A 22 -4.41 8.56 -2.58
CA GLU A 22 -5.11 9.62 -3.29
C GLU A 22 -5.12 9.30 -4.79
N VAL A 23 -6.30 9.20 -5.38
CA VAL A 23 -6.51 8.82 -6.78
C VAL A 23 -7.11 9.98 -7.56
N HIS A 24 -6.40 10.42 -8.60
CA HIS A 24 -6.80 11.49 -9.50
C HIS A 24 -7.26 10.90 -10.84
N LEU A 25 -8.47 11.25 -11.27
CA LEU A 25 -9.02 10.85 -12.57
C LEU A 25 -9.95 11.95 -13.09
N ASP A 26 -9.73 12.40 -14.33
CA ASP A 26 -10.57 13.40 -15.00
C ASP A 26 -10.82 14.68 -14.18
N GLY A 27 -9.78 15.15 -13.47
CA GLY A 27 -9.83 16.34 -12.62
C GLY A 27 -10.50 16.14 -11.26
N LYS A 28 -11.00 14.94 -10.97
CA LYS A 28 -11.58 14.54 -9.69
C LYS A 28 -10.58 13.81 -8.83
N VAL A 29 -10.83 13.82 -7.53
CA VAL A 29 -10.01 13.14 -6.52
C VAL A 29 -10.86 12.20 -5.69
N GLY A 30 -10.33 11.03 -5.37
CA GLY A 30 -10.86 10.12 -4.36
C GLY A 30 -9.75 9.65 -3.43
N LEU A 31 -10.13 9.30 -2.21
CA LEU A 31 -9.23 8.82 -1.18
C LEU A 31 -9.60 7.37 -0.83
N PHE A 32 -8.60 6.49 -0.81
CA PHE A 32 -8.79 5.06 -0.65
C PHE A 32 -7.86 4.47 0.39
N THR A 33 -8.27 3.37 1.03
CA THR A 33 -7.39 2.54 1.84
C THR A 33 -6.42 1.75 0.95
N HIS A 34 -5.41 1.13 1.55
CA HIS A 34 -4.51 0.21 0.82
C HIS A 34 -5.22 -1.06 0.33
N GLU A 35 -6.40 -1.38 0.87
CA GLU A 35 -7.26 -2.48 0.42
C GLU A 35 -8.17 -2.07 -0.74
N GLY A 36 -8.20 -0.78 -1.09
CA GLY A 36 -9.02 -0.24 -2.17
C GLY A 36 -10.41 0.24 -1.74
N ASP A 37 -10.69 0.31 -0.43
CA ASP A 37 -11.96 0.82 0.07
C ASP A 37 -12.01 2.34 -0.07
N HIS A 38 -13.15 2.85 -0.53
CA HIS A 38 -13.39 4.29 -0.66
C HIS A 38 -13.57 4.93 0.72
N VAL A 39 -12.81 5.99 0.97
CA VAL A 39 -12.88 6.78 2.21
C VAL A 39 -13.62 8.09 1.97
N SER A 40 -13.28 8.84 0.92
CA SER A 40 -13.92 10.11 0.58
C SER A 40 -13.61 10.58 -0.85
N GLY A 41 -14.27 11.64 -1.30
CA GLY A 41 -14.05 12.26 -2.61
C GLY A 41 -15.01 11.77 -3.71
N GLU A 42 -14.81 12.31 -4.92
CA GLU A 42 -15.70 12.15 -6.07
C GLU A 42 -15.34 10.95 -6.95
N VAL A 43 -14.10 10.47 -6.87
CA VAL A 43 -13.70 9.20 -7.50
C VAL A 43 -14.09 8.08 -6.53
N HIS A 44 -15.05 7.25 -6.93
CA HIS A 44 -15.56 6.14 -6.13
C HIS A 44 -14.97 4.77 -6.51
N HIS A 45 -14.12 4.72 -7.53
CA HIS A 45 -13.52 3.49 -8.01
C HIS A 45 -12.00 3.61 -8.15
N ALA A 46 -11.30 2.63 -7.60
CA ALA A 46 -9.85 2.48 -7.69
C ALA A 46 -9.51 1.00 -7.90
N ASP A 47 -8.35 0.72 -8.50
CA ASP A 47 -7.82 -0.64 -8.59
C ASP A 47 -7.29 -1.08 -7.21
N PRO A 48 -7.93 -2.04 -6.54
CA PRO A 48 -7.50 -2.48 -5.20
C PRO A 48 -6.11 -3.10 -5.20
N HIS A 49 -5.69 -3.76 -6.29
CA HIS A 49 -4.36 -4.34 -6.39
C HIS A 49 -3.29 -3.26 -6.52
N LEU A 50 -3.58 -2.17 -7.23
CA LEU A 50 -2.66 -1.05 -7.33
C LEU A 50 -2.56 -0.28 -6.00
N CYS A 51 -3.67 -0.11 -5.28
CA CYS A 51 -3.66 0.43 -3.92
C CYS A 51 -2.78 -0.42 -3.00
N LEU A 52 -2.96 -1.75 -3.02
CA LEU A 52 -2.19 -2.67 -2.19
C LEU A 52 -0.71 -2.65 -2.55
N TRP A 53 -0.37 -2.61 -3.83
CA TRP A 53 1.02 -2.57 -4.27
C TRP A 53 1.74 -1.30 -3.83
N LEU A 54 1.03 -0.16 -3.81
CA LEU A 54 1.60 1.14 -3.47
C LEU A 54 1.68 1.39 -1.96
N ALA A 55 0.60 1.07 -1.24
CA ALA A 55 0.39 1.45 0.15
C ALA A 55 0.30 0.27 1.12
N GLY A 56 0.39 -0.97 0.64
CA GLY A 56 0.40 -2.15 1.49
C GLY A 56 1.61 -2.19 2.43
N PRO A 57 1.60 -3.08 3.45
CA PRO A 57 2.69 -3.22 4.40
C PRO A 57 4.05 -3.39 3.72
N GLN A 58 5.02 -2.56 4.11
CA GLN A 58 6.36 -2.58 3.54
C GLN A 58 7.33 -3.29 4.48
N VAL A 59 8.21 -4.11 3.91
CA VAL A 59 9.35 -4.65 4.67
C VAL A 59 10.24 -3.48 5.11
N PRO A 60 10.72 -3.44 6.37
CA PRO A 60 11.60 -2.37 6.81
C PRO A 60 12.88 -2.37 5.96
N ALA A 61 13.33 -1.16 5.57
CA ALA A 61 14.42 -1.00 4.60
C ALA A 61 15.74 -1.69 5.01
N HIS A 62 15.93 -1.94 6.32
CA HIS A 62 17.13 -2.56 6.87
C HIS A 62 17.05 -4.10 6.94
N VAL A 63 15.88 -4.72 6.73
CA VAL A 63 15.65 -6.12 7.11
C VAL A 63 16.23 -7.12 6.11
N ALA A 64 16.27 -6.82 4.81
CA ALA A 64 17.09 -7.52 3.82
C ALA A 64 16.79 -6.97 2.42
N ARG A 65 17.81 -6.76 1.60
CA ARG A 65 17.61 -6.50 0.15
C ARG A 65 17.30 -7.78 -0.63
N ASN A 66 17.68 -8.93 -0.09
CA ASN A 66 17.50 -10.23 -0.69
C ASN A 66 16.47 -11.05 0.11
N PRO A 67 15.36 -11.50 -0.49
CA PRO A 67 14.28 -12.19 0.22
C PRO A 67 14.71 -13.46 0.97
N LYS A 68 15.83 -14.08 0.58
CA LYS A 68 16.37 -15.28 1.25
C LYS A 68 16.96 -14.98 2.64
N ASP A 69 17.27 -13.72 2.91
CA ASP A 69 17.85 -13.30 4.20
C ASP A 69 16.75 -12.93 5.21
N LEU A 70 15.47 -12.92 4.79
CA LEU A 70 14.33 -12.76 5.69
C LEU A 70 14.26 -13.97 6.64
N PRO A 71 14.06 -13.76 7.95
CA PRO A 71 13.87 -14.86 8.88
C PRO A 71 12.62 -15.66 8.47
N SER A 72 12.72 -17.00 8.51
CA SER A 72 11.57 -17.88 8.31
C SER A 72 10.41 -17.46 9.21
N ILE A 73 9.19 -17.46 8.66
CA ILE A 73 7.93 -17.15 9.38
C ILE A 73 7.79 -17.99 10.66
N ALA A 74 8.35 -19.20 10.69
CA ALA A 74 8.36 -20.05 11.88
C ALA A 74 9.23 -19.50 13.04
N ARG A 75 10.31 -18.76 12.74
CA ARG A 75 11.21 -18.17 13.76
C ARG A 75 10.65 -16.89 14.38
N GLN A 76 9.86 -16.10 13.64
CA GLN A 76 9.28 -14.84 14.16
C GLN A 76 8.21 -15.08 15.22
N LYS A 77 7.40 -16.15 15.10
CA LYS A 77 6.40 -16.52 16.10
C LYS A 77 7.00 -16.95 17.44
N ALA A 78 8.23 -17.48 17.44
CA ALA A 78 8.89 -17.92 18.67
C ALA A 78 9.42 -16.74 19.51
N SER A 79 9.78 -15.62 18.89
CA SER A 79 10.30 -14.43 19.59
C SER A 79 9.22 -13.51 20.17
N SER A 80 7.98 -13.55 19.69
CA SER A 80 6.89 -12.71 20.20
C SER A 80 6.13 -13.31 21.39
N GLY A 81 6.41 -14.58 21.73
CA GLY A 81 5.76 -15.30 22.84
C GLY A 81 6.45 -15.16 24.22
N ALA A 82 7.61 -14.51 24.30
CA ALA A 82 8.41 -14.45 25.54
C ALA A 82 8.14 -13.20 26.42
N ALA A 83 7.14 -12.39 26.08
CA ALA A 83 6.71 -11.25 26.88
C ALA A 83 5.32 -11.52 27.48
N ARG A 84 5.25 -12.41 28.47
CA ARG A 84 4.18 -12.51 29.46
C ARG A 84 4.76 -12.96 30.79
#